data_AF-A0A7G8X0N1-F1
#
_entry.id   AF-A0A7G8X0N1-F1
#
_cell.length_a   1.000
_cell.length_b   1.000
_cell.length_c   1.000
_cell.angle_alpha   90.00
_cell.angle_beta   90.00
_cell.angle_gamma   90.00
#
_symmetry.space_group_name_H-M   'P 1'
#
loop_
_entity.id
_entity.type
_entity.pdbx_description
1 polymer ?
#
loop_
_entity_poly.entity_id
_entity_poly.type
_entity_poly.pdbx_seq_one_letter_code
_entity_poly.pdbx_strand_id
1 'polypeptide(L)'
;MGSEEPKTDVGRILASCTYDWYYFNLYFEWLGLWICEEDVERKEQRDSKSVYYAKKIEVTQFGTQMMPILLISRNVCAWNIALRREDGEFNVIPGSILDGRFGAYLSDEDQSAQPFFQPFINLFSKDELMHTLPRNRKQLIDGRYTFKVSLTNKIWRKLTFSAKHTMDDFHQIIIKAFEFDDDHLYSFFMDGEKWSHDCIASPNDDFGHADASKIQICAVGFITRQKFLYIYDYGDEWTFLIEVDDINENAEQILNPYVQETRGEAPEQYSDFY
;
A
#
# COMPACT_ATOMS: atom_id res chain seq x y z
N MET A 1 28.41 40.32 27.76
CA MET A 1 27.08 39.80 27.40
C MET A 1 27.30 38.73 26.36
N GLY A 2 27.37 37.47 26.80
CA GLY A 2 27.59 36.33 25.93
C GLY A 2 26.29 35.98 25.22
N SER A 3 26.33 35.95 23.90
CA SER A 3 25.37 35.21 23.09
C SER A 3 25.84 33.76 23.05
N GLU A 4 25.28 32.90 23.90
CA GLU A 4 25.32 31.47 23.65
C GLU A 4 24.63 31.22 22.30
N GLU A 5 25.37 30.76 21.29
CA GLU A 5 24.80 30.22 20.06
C GLU A 5 24.54 28.73 20.25
N PRO A 6 23.28 28.27 20.34
CA PRO A 6 22.97 26.83 20.39
C PRO A 6 22.96 26.19 18.98
N LYS A 7 23.46 26.90 17.95
CA LYS A 7 23.11 26.62 16.54
C LYS A 7 24.13 25.81 15.73
N THR A 8 25.32 25.52 16.25
CA THR A 8 26.42 24.96 15.43
C THR A 8 26.56 23.44 15.46
N ASP A 9 26.09 22.74 16.50
CA ASP A 9 26.30 21.29 16.62
C ASP A 9 25.25 20.47 15.86
N VAL A 10 23.97 20.84 15.96
CA VAL A 10 22.88 20.09 15.29
C VAL A 10 23.00 20.15 13.77
N GLY A 11 23.32 21.31 13.20
CA GLY A 11 23.48 21.47 11.75
C GLY A 11 24.64 20.67 11.18
N ARG A 12 25.74 20.55 11.92
CA ARG A 12 26.88 19.70 11.53
C ARG A 12 26.54 18.21 11.63
N ILE A 13 25.86 17.80 12.70
CA ILE A 13 25.40 16.42 12.87
C ILE A 13 24.44 16.05 11.73
N LEU A 14 23.46 16.91 11.42
CA LEU A 14 22.53 16.70 10.31
C LEU A 14 23.26 16.57 8.98
N ALA A 15 24.15 17.50 8.63
CA ALA A 15 24.93 17.43 7.39
C ALA A 15 25.78 16.15 7.30
N SER A 16 26.31 15.67 8.43
CA SER A 16 27.04 14.40 8.49
C SER A 16 26.11 13.19 8.34
N CYS A 17 24.92 13.20 8.92
CA CYS A 17 23.96 12.10 8.86
C CYS A 17 23.27 12.00 7.50
N THR A 18 23.10 13.12 6.79
CA THR A 18 22.45 13.19 5.47
C THR A 18 23.44 13.38 4.31
N TYR A 19 24.71 13.01 4.52
CA TYR A 19 25.79 13.33 3.58
C TYR A 19 25.58 12.75 2.16
N ASP A 20 24.94 11.59 2.05
CA ASP A 20 24.62 10.89 0.80
C ASP A 20 23.18 11.11 0.32
N TRP A 21 22.46 12.05 0.94
CA TRP A 21 21.10 12.38 0.53
C TRP A 21 21.09 13.24 -0.74
N TYR A 22 22.25 13.80 -1.11
CA TYR A 22 22.44 14.58 -2.33
C TYR A 22 21.38 15.67 -2.52
N TYR A 23 20.74 15.72 -3.69
CA TYR A 23 19.67 16.66 -4.00
C TYR A 23 18.44 16.52 -3.09
N PHE A 24 18.29 15.41 -2.37
CA PHE A 24 17.19 15.24 -1.42
C PHE A 24 17.22 16.32 -0.33
N ASN A 25 18.41 16.81 0.07
CA ASN A 25 18.56 17.94 0.99
C ASN A 25 17.89 19.23 0.48
N LEU A 26 17.91 19.47 -0.85
CA LEU A 26 17.29 20.65 -1.45
C LEU A 26 15.76 20.62 -1.43
N TYR A 27 15.14 19.43 -1.35
CA TYR A 27 13.68 19.35 -1.19
C TYR A 27 13.25 19.80 0.20
N PHE A 28 13.99 19.45 1.26
CA PHE A 28 13.72 19.95 2.61
C PHE A 28 13.99 21.45 2.73
N GLU A 29 14.97 21.97 1.99
CA GLU A 29 15.16 23.42 1.86
C GLU A 29 13.99 24.11 1.14
N TRP A 30 13.52 23.53 0.03
CA TRP A 30 12.34 24.02 -0.69
C TRP A 30 11.07 24.00 0.17
N LEU A 31 10.91 22.99 1.03
CA LEU A 31 9.83 22.91 2.03
C LEU A 31 10.02 23.89 3.20
N GLY A 32 11.15 24.62 3.25
CA GLY A 32 11.45 25.62 4.26
C GLY A 32 11.94 25.07 5.59
N LEU A 33 12.33 23.79 5.68
CA LEU A 33 12.73 23.14 6.92
C LEU A 33 14.16 23.53 7.35
N TRP A 34 15.05 23.71 6.38
CA TRP A 34 16.42 24.17 6.61
C TRP A 34 16.95 24.93 5.40
N ILE A 35 18.17 25.43 5.50
CA ILE A 35 18.91 26.03 4.40
C ILE A 35 20.24 25.28 4.28
N CYS A 36 20.59 24.84 3.08
CA CYS A 36 21.82 24.11 2.82
C CYS A 36 22.90 25.00 2.19
N GLU A 37 24.13 24.89 2.70
CA GLU A 37 25.34 25.45 2.08
C GLU A 37 25.98 24.37 1.21
N GLU A 38 26.18 24.62 -0.08
CA GLU A 38 26.80 23.65 -1.00
C GLU A 38 28.31 23.46 -0.73
N ASP A 39 28.77 22.21 -0.73
CA ASP A 39 30.19 21.86 -0.70
C ASP A 39 30.78 21.83 -2.13
N VAL A 40 31.07 23.03 -2.65
CA VAL A 40 31.60 23.22 -4.01
C VAL A 40 32.97 22.56 -4.20
N GLU A 41 33.86 22.66 -3.21
CA GLU A 41 35.20 22.07 -3.24
C GLU A 41 35.13 20.55 -3.43
N ARG A 42 34.25 19.89 -2.67
CA ARG A 42 34.06 18.43 -2.76
C ARG A 42 33.43 18.00 -4.08
N LYS A 43 32.50 18.80 -4.61
CA LYS A 43 31.88 18.56 -5.92
C LYS A 43 32.91 18.60 -7.04
N GLU A 44 33.83 19.56 -6.99
CA GLU A 44 34.93 19.71 -7.95
C GLU A 44 35.93 18.54 -7.85
N GLN A 45 36.23 18.04 -6.64
CA GLN A 45 37.14 16.90 -6.43
C GLN A 45 36.61 15.56 -6.98
N ARG A 46 35.29 15.36 -7.05
CA ARG A 46 34.67 14.11 -7.50
C ARG A 46 34.33 14.07 -8.99
N ASP A 47 34.61 15.15 -9.74
CA ASP A 47 34.27 15.31 -11.18
C ASP A 47 32.83 14.88 -11.53
N SER A 48 31.89 15.14 -10.61
CA SER A 48 30.48 14.78 -10.78
C SER A 48 29.60 16.00 -10.65
N LYS A 49 29.07 16.44 -11.79
CA LYS A 49 28.19 17.61 -11.89
C LYS A 49 26.76 17.33 -11.44
N SER A 50 26.38 16.06 -11.32
CA SER A 50 25.03 15.60 -11.00
C SER A 50 24.86 15.20 -9.53
N VAL A 51 25.69 15.75 -8.64
CA VAL A 51 25.65 15.43 -7.21
C VAL A 51 25.76 16.73 -6.42
N TYR A 52 24.91 16.87 -5.41
CA TYR A 52 24.91 17.95 -4.45
C TYR A 52 25.47 17.43 -3.11
N TYR A 53 26.26 18.23 -2.41
CA TYR A 53 26.71 17.90 -1.05
C TYR A 53 26.44 19.12 -0.17
N ALA A 54 25.80 18.91 0.98
CA ALA A 54 25.62 19.97 1.97
C ALA A 54 26.88 20.05 2.85
N LYS A 55 27.62 21.16 2.76
CA LYS A 55 28.73 21.49 3.66
C LYS A 55 28.22 21.83 5.07
N LYS A 56 27.07 22.52 5.13
CA LYS A 56 26.40 22.95 6.35
C LYS A 56 24.90 22.97 6.12
N ILE A 57 24.14 22.64 7.17
CA ILE A 57 22.68 22.76 7.18
C ILE A 57 22.29 23.69 8.34
N GLU A 58 21.52 24.73 8.06
CA GLU A 58 20.94 25.60 9.08
C GLU A 58 19.42 25.37 9.16
N VAL A 59 18.97 24.81 10.29
CA VAL A 59 17.55 24.57 10.53
C VAL A 59 16.80 25.89 10.71
N THR A 60 15.71 26.09 9.97
CA THR A 60 14.90 27.30 10.09
C THR A 60 14.04 27.27 11.36
N GLN A 61 13.46 28.42 11.74
CA GLN A 61 12.47 28.45 12.82
C GLN A 61 11.28 27.54 12.51
N PHE A 62 10.80 27.56 11.26
CA PHE A 62 9.73 26.68 10.79
C PHE A 62 10.11 25.21 10.91
N GLY A 63 11.31 24.82 10.46
CA GLY A 63 11.80 23.45 10.58
C GLY A 63 11.94 22.98 12.03
N THR A 64 12.41 23.85 12.92
CA THR A 64 12.50 23.57 14.36
C THR A 64 11.14 23.23 14.96
N GLN A 65 10.06 23.87 14.49
CA GLN A 65 8.71 23.62 14.93
C GLN A 65 8.07 22.40 14.22
N MET A 66 8.35 22.23 12.93
CA MET A 66 7.73 21.23 12.07
C MET A 66 8.31 19.82 12.26
N MET A 67 9.64 19.69 12.37
CA MET A 67 10.31 18.39 12.40
C MET A 67 9.93 17.50 13.61
N PRO A 68 9.81 18.02 14.85
CA PRO A 68 9.36 17.20 15.97
C PRO A 68 7.96 16.62 15.76
N ILE A 69 7.05 17.39 15.15
CA ILE A 69 5.71 16.89 14.81
C ILE A 69 5.79 15.76 13.80
N LEU A 70 6.60 15.93 12.75
CA LEU A 70 6.79 14.90 11.72
C LEU A 70 7.43 13.62 12.26
N LEU A 71 8.38 13.74 13.20
CA LEU A 71 9.11 12.60 13.74
C LEU A 71 8.33 11.86 14.84
N ILE A 72 7.67 12.59 15.73
CA ILE A 72 7.05 12.03 16.94
C ILE A 72 5.56 11.80 16.72
N SER A 73 4.84 12.81 16.23
CA SER A 73 3.39 12.74 16.11
C SER A 73 2.91 12.14 14.80
N ARG A 74 3.76 12.05 13.77
CA ARG A 74 3.43 11.56 12.42
C ARG A 74 4.36 10.44 11.98
N ASN A 75 4.28 9.32 12.70
CA ASN A 75 5.07 8.15 12.41
C ASN A 75 5.01 7.75 10.92
N VAL A 76 6.18 7.64 10.30
CA VAL A 76 6.28 7.35 8.86
C VAL A 76 5.69 5.99 8.51
N CYS A 77 5.79 4.99 9.38
CA CYS A 77 5.19 3.67 9.14
C CYS A 77 3.66 3.76 9.17
N ALA A 78 3.07 4.56 10.07
CA ALA A 78 1.62 4.73 10.14
C ALA A 78 1.04 5.45 8.90
N TRP A 79 1.81 6.38 8.32
CA TRP A 79 1.34 7.27 7.25
C TRP A 79 1.84 6.90 5.84
N ASN A 80 2.88 6.08 5.72
CA ASN A 80 3.39 5.64 4.43
C ASN A 80 2.66 4.38 3.95
N ILE A 81 1.84 4.54 2.92
CA ILE A 81 1.02 3.46 2.34
C ILE A 81 1.89 2.33 1.81
N ALA A 82 3.03 2.64 1.19
CA ALA A 82 3.91 1.62 0.62
C ALA A 82 4.49 0.71 1.71
N LEU A 83 5.00 1.30 2.80
CA LEU A 83 5.52 0.54 3.94
C LEU A 83 4.45 -0.34 4.61
N ARG A 84 3.21 0.16 4.71
CA ARG A 84 2.10 -0.63 5.29
C ARG A 84 1.69 -1.79 4.39
N ARG A 85 1.71 -1.61 3.06
CA ARG A 85 1.49 -2.69 2.09
C ARG A 85 2.57 -3.76 2.19
N GLU A 86 3.82 -3.37 2.42
CA GLU A 86 4.94 -4.30 2.68
C GLU A 86 4.75 -5.11 3.99
N ASP A 87 3.89 -4.67 4.92
CA ASP A 87 3.50 -5.46 6.11
C ASP A 87 2.17 -6.20 5.94
N GLY A 88 1.68 -6.31 4.70
CA GLY A 88 0.49 -7.09 4.36
C GLY A 88 -0.82 -6.34 4.57
N GLU A 89 -0.78 -5.03 4.78
CA GLU A 89 -2.00 -4.25 4.93
C GLU A 89 -2.66 -3.93 3.58
N PHE A 90 -3.95 -4.23 3.49
CA PHE A 90 -4.75 -3.99 2.30
C PHE A 90 -5.71 -2.81 2.49
N ASN A 91 -5.85 -1.96 1.46
CA ASN A 91 -6.64 -0.72 1.53
C ASN A 91 -6.33 0.17 2.75
N VAL A 92 -5.03 0.30 3.02
CA VAL A 92 -4.42 1.11 4.07
C VAL A 92 -5.08 2.48 4.21
N ILE A 93 -5.52 2.81 5.42
CA ILE A 93 -5.96 4.15 5.80
C ILE A 93 -4.77 4.82 6.50
N PRO A 94 -4.06 5.78 5.89
CA PRO A 94 -2.86 6.31 6.53
C PRO A 94 -3.22 7.04 7.83
N GLY A 95 -2.46 6.75 8.89
CA GLY A 95 -2.74 7.18 10.25
C GLY A 95 -3.67 6.25 11.04
N SER A 96 -4.33 5.27 10.43
CA SER A 96 -5.02 4.25 11.23
C SER A 96 -4.05 3.47 12.11
N ILE A 97 -4.59 2.80 13.14
CA ILE A 97 -3.85 1.91 14.02
C ILE A 97 -2.99 0.97 13.16
N LEU A 98 -1.73 0.83 13.55
CA LEU A 98 -0.79 -0.12 12.96
C LEU A 98 -1.01 -1.46 13.62
N ASP A 99 -1.57 -2.40 12.87
CA ASP A 99 -1.53 -3.82 13.22
C ASP A 99 -0.22 -4.40 12.66
N GLY A 100 0.32 -5.47 13.25
CA GLY A 100 1.51 -6.15 12.70
C GLY A 100 2.86 -5.67 13.23
N ARG A 101 3.93 -5.85 12.43
CA ARG A 101 5.32 -5.65 12.87
C ARG A 101 5.64 -4.19 13.12
N PHE A 102 5.02 -3.29 12.37
CA PHE A 102 5.32 -1.86 12.51
C PHE A 102 4.65 -1.18 13.71
N GLY A 103 3.61 -1.77 14.29
CA GLY A 103 2.91 -1.25 15.46
C GLY A 103 3.81 -1.14 16.70
N ALA A 104 4.83 -2.00 16.81
CA ALA A 104 5.79 -1.98 17.91
C ALA A 104 6.74 -0.77 17.89
N TYR A 105 6.83 -0.03 16.77
CA TYR A 105 7.66 1.18 16.66
C TYR A 105 6.92 2.47 17.00
N LEU A 106 5.66 2.39 17.44
CA LEU A 106 4.93 3.56 17.92
C LEU A 106 5.44 3.94 19.31
N SER A 107 5.90 5.18 19.45
CA SER A 107 6.14 5.78 20.77
C SER A 107 4.82 6.07 21.47
N ASP A 108 4.81 6.10 22.80
CA ASP A 108 3.65 6.53 23.60
C ASP A 108 3.15 7.95 23.25
N GLU A 109 4.00 8.76 22.61
CA GLU A 109 3.73 10.14 22.20
C GLU A 109 3.15 10.26 20.78
N ASP A 110 3.00 9.15 20.04
CA ASP A 110 2.47 9.17 18.68
C ASP A 110 0.99 9.61 18.65
N GLN A 111 0.64 10.39 17.62
CA GLN A 111 -0.71 10.92 17.44
C GLN A 111 -1.24 10.61 16.03
N SER A 112 -0.72 9.57 15.39
CA SER A 112 -1.03 9.24 13.99
C SER A 112 -2.50 8.88 13.78
N ALA A 113 -3.20 8.42 14.82
CA ALA A 113 -4.64 8.15 14.81
C ALA A 113 -5.52 9.39 14.59
N GLN A 114 -4.99 10.60 14.82
CA GLN A 114 -5.69 11.85 14.57
C GLN A 114 -5.57 12.27 13.09
N PRO A 115 -6.48 13.11 12.55
CA PRO A 115 -6.35 13.66 11.20
C PRO A 115 -4.97 14.30 10.97
N PHE A 116 -4.38 14.12 9.77
CA PHE A 116 -2.97 14.49 9.53
C PHE A 116 -2.62 15.90 9.99
N PHE A 117 -3.47 16.88 9.67
CA PHE A 117 -3.25 18.30 9.98
C PHE A 117 -3.29 18.64 11.48
N GLN A 118 -3.84 17.76 12.33
CA GLN A 118 -4.23 18.10 13.70
C GLN A 118 -3.08 18.61 14.60
N PRO A 119 -1.87 18.02 14.62
CA PRO A 119 -0.74 18.54 15.39
C PRO A 119 -0.19 19.86 14.84
N PHE A 120 -0.45 20.15 13.56
CA PHE A 120 0.10 21.33 12.89
C PHE A 120 -0.74 22.60 13.14
N ILE A 121 -1.95 22.49 13.70
CA ILE A 121 -2.87 23.64 13.85
C ILE A 121 -2.28 24.84 14.60
N ASN A 122 -1.32 24.62 15.49
CA ASN A 122 -0.68 25.69 16.27
C ASN A 122 0.47 26.37 15.51
N LEU A 123 0.91 25.80 14.39
CA LEU A 123 1.99 26.36 13.55
C LEU A 123 1.47 27.26 12.44
N PHE A 124 0.18 27.15 12.11
CA PHE A 124 -0.44 27.85 11.00
C PHE A 124 -1.58 28.73 11.49
N SER A 125 -1.98 29.71 10.67
CA SER A 125 -3.12 30.55 10.99
C SER A 125 -4.43 29.75 10.98
N LYS A 126 -5.44 30.19 11.74
CA LYS A 126 -6.67 29.44 12.07
C LYS A 126 -7.47 28.94 10.85
N ASP A 127 -7.25 29.51 9.67
CA ASP A 127 -7.99 29.20 8.44
C ASP A 127 -7.14 28.47 7.38
N GLU A 128 -5.82 28.37 7.58
CA GLU A 128 -4.89 27.87 6.57
C GLU A 128 -4.94 26.35 6.42
N LEU A 129 -5.18 25.63 7.51
CA LEU A 129 -5.32 24.17 7.53
C LEU A 129 -6.78 23.68 7.45
N MET A 130 -7.75 24.58 7.29
CA MET A 130 -9.18 24.24 7.26
C MET A 130 -9.64 23.60 5.95
N HIS A 131 -8.79 23.65 4.91
CA HIS A 131 -9.07 23.12 3.58
C HIS A 131 -8.21 21.88 3.29
N THR A 132 -8.46 20.80 4.02
CA THR A 132 -7.83 19.51 3.68
C THR A 132 -8.64 18.81 2.60
N LEU A 133 -7.97 18.20 1.63
CA LEU A 133 -8.62 17.30 0.68
C LEU A 133 -9.15 16.08 1.45
N PRO A 134 -10.46 15.81 1.46
CA PRO A 134 -10.98 14.59 2.05
C PRO A 134 -10.39 13.42 1.28
N ARG A 135 -9.78 12.46 2.00
CA ARG A 135 -9.32 11.23 1.35
C ARG A 135 -10.53 10.41 0.95
N ASN A 136 -10.57 10.04 -0.32
CA ASN A 136 -11.63 9.24 -0.89
C ASN A 136 -11.50 7.80 -0.36
N ARG A 137 -12.24 7.46 0.70
CA ARG A 137 -12.35 6.06 1.11
C ARG A 137 -13.17 5.36 0.02
N LYS A 138 -12.67 4.25 -0.54
CA LYS A 138 -13.51 3.42 -1.41
C LYS A 138 -14.75 3.03 -0.59
N GLN A 139 -15.92 3.32 -1.14
CA GLN A 139 -17.18 2.99 -0.48
C GLN A 139 -17.29 1.47 -0.42
N LEU A 140 -17.57 0.93 0.77
CA LEU A 140 -17.94 -0.48 0.91
C LEU A 140 -19.34 -0.63 0.32
N ILE A 141 -19.42 -1.35 -0.80
CA ILE A 141 -20.68 -1.63 -1.48
C ILE A 141 -21.13 -3.01 -1.02
N ASP A 142 -22.26 -3.08 -0.33
CA ASP A 142 -22.92 -4.36 -0.01
C ASP A 142 -23.66 -4.89 -1.25
N GLY A 143 -24.15 -6.11 -1.20
CA GLY A 143 -24.92 -6.74 -2.28
C GLY A 143 -24.19 -7.92 -2.90
N ARG A 144 -24.31 -8.05 -4.23
CA ARG A 144 -23.84 -9.21 -4.99
C ARG A 144 -22.85 -8.80 -6.07
N TYR A 145 -21.78 -9.58 -6.18
CA TYR A 145 -20.72 -9.40 -7.17
C TYR A 145 -20.70 -10.60 -8.09
N THR A 146 -20.62 -10.35 -9.40
CA THR A 146 -20.41 -11.40 -10.40
C THR A 146 -19.10 -11.15 -11.10
N PHE A 147 -18.26 -12.18 -11.16
CA PHE A 147 -16.96 -12.14 -11.80
C PHE A 147 -16.91 -13.16 -12.92
N LYS A 148 -16.29 -12.79 -14.03
CA LYS A 148 -15.93 -13.72 -15.08
C LYS A 148 -14.47 -14.12 -14.91
N VAL A 149 -14.23 -15.39 -14.62
CA VAL A 149 -12.89 -15.99 -14.45
C VAL A 149 -12.55 -16.77 -15.70
N SER A 150 -11.51 -16.34 -16.43
CA SER A 150 -11.15 -16.88 -17.73
C SER A 150 -9.74 -17.47 -17.70
N LEU A 151 -9.61 -18.76 -17.95
CA LEU A 151 -8.33 -19.40 -18.22
C LEU A 151 -7.89 -19.14 -19.67
N THR A 152 -8.85 -19.23 -20.59
CA THR A 152 -8.69 -18.85 -21.99
C THR A 152 -9.94 -18.12 -22.46
N ASN A 153 -9.95 -17.63 -23.71
CA ASN A 153 -11.16 -17.06 -24.31
C ASN A 153 -12.30 -18.09 -24.50
N LYS A 154 -12.01 -19.39 -24.44
CA LYS A 154 -12.97 -20.49 -24.62
C LYS A 154 -13.35 -21.18 -23.32
N ILE A 155 -12.49 -21.13 -22.30
CA ILE A 155 -12.68 -21.79 -21.01
C ILE A 155 -12.82 -20.72 -19.93
N TRP A 156 -14.02 -20.56 -19.39
CA TRP A 156 -14.31 -19.60 -18.33
C TRP A 156 -15.50 -20.00 -17.47
N ARG A 157 -15.62 -19.34 -16.32
CA ARG A 157 -16.73 -19.46 -15.35
C ARG A 157 -17.23 -18.06 -14.99
N LYS A 158 -18.53 -17.90 -14.80
CA LYS A 158 -19.10 -16.75 -14.08
C LYS A 158 -19.40 -17.18 -12.66
N LEU A 159 -18.78 -16.50 -11.71
CA LEU A 159 -18.85 -16.81 -10.29
C LEU A 159 -19.54 -15.66 -9.57
N THR A 160 -20.42 -16.00 -8.64
CA THR A 160 -21.26 -15.03 -7.95
C THR A 160 -21.07 -15.12 -6.44
N PHE A 161 -20.91 -13.96 -5.81
CA PHE A 161 -20.57 -13.81 -4.40
C PHE A 161 -21.45 -12.76 -3.72
N SER A 162 -21.73 -12.93 -2.44
CA SER A 162 -22.05 -11.80 -1.56
C SER A 162 -20.80 -10.95 -1.30
N ALA A 163 -21.00 -9.63 -1.13
CA ALA A 163 -20.04 -8.65 -0.64
C ALA A 163 -19.16 -9.10 0.54
N LYS A 164 -19.70 -9.95 1.43
CA LYS A 164 -19.06 -10.37 2.68
C LYS A 164 -18.16 -11.60 2.56
N HIS A 165 -18.20 -12.30 1.43
CA HIS A 165 -17.25 -13.39 1.19
C HIS A 165 -15.84 -12.83 1.10
N THR A 166 -14.89 -13.65 1.51
CA THR A 166 -13.47 -13.35 1.49
C THR A 166 -12.85 -13.60 0.12
N MET A 167 -11.63 -13.11 -0.09
CA MET A 167 -10.85 -13.47 -1.26
C MET A 167 -10.39 -14.94 -1.21
N ASP A 168 -10.34 -15.55 -0.03
CA ASP A 168 -10.13 -17.01 0.14
C ASP A 168 -11.37 -17.80 -0.34
N ASP A 169 -12.58 -17.38 0.03
CA ASP A 169 -13.82 -17.96 -0.54
C ASP A 169 -13.86 -17.86 -2.07
N PHE A 170 -13.27 -16.79 -2.64
CA PHE A 170 -13.09 -16.62 -4.08
C PHE A 170 -12.19 -17.71 -4.65
N HIS A 171 -11.01 -17.91 -4.08
CA HIS A 171 -10.10 -18.96 -4.47
C HIS A 171 -10.77 -20.35 -4.41
N GLN A 172 -11.42 -20.68 -3.30
CA GLN A 172 -12.09 -21.97 -3.09
C GLN A 172 -13.11 -22.29 -4.19
N ILE A 173 -13.89 -21.30 -4.64
CA ILE A 173 -14.85 -21.53 -5.73
C ILE A 173 -14.20 -21.58 -7.11
N ILE A 174 -13.07 -20.89 -7.36
CA ILE A 174 -12.34 -21.04 -8.62
C ILE A 174 -11.83 -22.48 -8.74
N ILE A 175 -11.12 -22.97 -7.73
CA ILE A 175 -10.54 -24.32 -7.72
C ILE A 175 -11.61 -25.37 -7.97
N LYS A 176 -12.72 -25.28 -7.22
CA LYS A 176 -13.87 -26.16 -7.42
C LYS A 176 -14.50 -26.05 -8.81
N ALA A 177 -14.61 -24.84 -9.38
CA ALA A 177 -15.26 -24.64 -10.67
C ALA A 177 -14.42 -25.12 -11.87
N PHE A 178 -13.10 -25.23 -11.67
CA PHE A 178 -12.17 -25.79 -12.64
C PHE A 178 -11.72 -27.21 -12.30
N GLU A 179 -12.34 -27.84 -11.30
CA GLU A 179 -12.05 -29.24 -10.89
C GLU A 179 -10.58 -29.48 -10.55
N PHE A 180 -9.95 -28.47 -9.96
CA PHE A 180 -8.58 -28.58 -9.45
C PHE A 180 -8.60 -29.07 -8.00
N ASP A 181 -7.52 -29.74 -7.59
CA ASP A 181 -7.18 -30.00 -6.21
C ASP A 181 -6.60 -28.73 -5.58
N ASP A 182 -6.90 -28.50 -4.29
CA ASP A 182 -6.44 -27.35 -3.51
C ASP A 182 -5.22 -27.74 -2.65
N ASP A 183 -4.06 -27.82 -3.29
CA ASP A 183 -2.81 -28.33 -2.72
C ASP A 183 -1.63 -27.35 -2.87
N HIS A 184 -1.84 -26.20 -3.52
CA HIS A 184 -0.80 -25.20 -3.77
C HIS A 184 -1.20 -23.77 -3.35
N LEU A 185 -0.19 -22.90 -3.23
CA LEU A 185 -0.37 -21.49 -2.96
C LEU A 185 -0.97 -20.74 -4.16
N TYR A 186 -1.56 -19.58 -3.89
CA TYR A 186 -2.21 -18.74 -4.88
C TYR A 186 -2.11 -17.26 -4.53
N SER A 187 -2.28 -16.40 -5.54
CA SER A 187 -2.33 -14.95 -5.38
C SER A 187 -3.25 -14.28 -6.40
N PHE A 188 -3.92 -13.21 -5.97
CA PHE A 188 -4.63 -12.27 -6.83
C PHE A 188 -3.77 -11.02 -7.03
N PHE A 189 -3.45 -10.66 -8.28
CA PHE A 189 -2.67 -9.47 -8.63
C PHE A 189 -3.59 -8.38 -9.17
N MET A 190 -3.80 -7.34 -8.36
CA MET A 190 -4.87 -6.36 -8.50
C MET A 190 -4.61 -5.33 -9.60
N ASP A 191 -3.34 -5.14 -9.97
CA ASP A 191 -2.86 -4.31 -11.08
C ASP A 191 -2.79 -5.07 -12.41
N GLY A 192 -3.03 -6.39 -12.39
CA GLY A 192 -2.95 -7.25 -13.56
C GLY A 192 -1.53 -7.61 -13.98
N GLU A 193 -0.53 -7.34 -13.13
CA GLU A 193 0.87 -7.73 -13.36
C GLU A 193 1.24 -8.90 -12.46
N LYS A 194 1.72 -10.00 -13.05
CA LYS A 194 2.16 -11.17 -12.28
C LYS A 194 3.30 -10.78 -11.35
N TRP A 195 3.28 -11.30 -10.13
CA TRP A 195 4.35 -11.12 -9.13
C TRP A 195 4.59 -9.66 -8.72
N SER A 196 3.60 -8.78 -8.94
CA SER A 196 3.61 -7.43 -8.41
C SER A 196 3.34 -7.42 -6.90
N HIS A 197 3.73 -6.33 -6.22
CA HIS A 197 3.43 -6.12 -4.81
C HIS A 197 1.96 -5.69 -4.56
N ASP A 198 1.18 -5.40 -5.60
CA ASP A 198 -0.25 -5.10 -5.46
C ASP A 198 -1.07 -6.40 -5.49
N CYS A 199 -0.82 -7.26 -4.50
CA CYS A 199 -1.39 -8.60 -4.44
C CYS A 199 -2.14 -8.90 -3.15
N ILE A 200 -3.05 -9.87 -3.25
CA ILE A 200 -3.74 -10.54 -2.14
C ILE A 200 -3.39 -12.01 -2.24
N ALA A 201 -2.73 -12.57 -1.23
CA ALA A 201 -2.12 -13.90 -1.28
C ALA A 201 -2.84 -14.90 -0.39
N SER A 202 -2.54 -16.19 -0.61
CA SER A 202 -2.96 -17.30 0.23
C SER A 202 -2.68 -17.04 1.72
N PRO A 203 -3.55 -17.50 2.64
CA PRO A 203 -3.28 -17.41 4.09
C PRO A 203 -1.99 -18.13 4.53
N ASN A 204 -1.49 -19.04 3.69
CA ASN A 204 -0.25 -19.79 3.90
C ASN A 204 0.97 -19.15 3.22
N ASP A 205 0.85 -17.90 2.74
CA ASP A 205 1.94 -17.13 2.16
C ASP A 205 2.85 -16.54 3.26
N ASP A 206 4.13 -16.91 3.25
CA ASP A 206 5.11 -16.48 4.27
C ASP A 206 5.80 -15.15 3.94
N PHE A 207 5.44 -14.49 2.83
CA PHE A 207 6.09 -13.25 2.39
C PHE A 207 5.45 -11.98 2.99
N GLY A 208 4.43 -12.14 3.84
CA GLY A 208 3.78 -11.02 4.52
C GLY A 208 2.90 -10.19 3.60
N HIS A 209 2.40 -10.77 2.50
CA HIS A 209 1.41 -10.14 1.65
C HIS A 209 0.03 -10.09 2.34
N ALA A 210 -0.90 -9.38 1.70
CA ALA A 210 -2.25 -9.24 2.20
C ALA A 210 -3.00 -10.58 2.19
N ASP A 211 -3.48 -11.01 3.36
CA ASP A 211 -4.08 -12.33 3.59
C ASP A 211 -5.52 -12.42 3.02
N ALA A 212 -5.72 -13.30 2.03
CA ALA A 212 -6.99 -13.50 1.35
C ALA A 212 -8.15 -13.89 2.29
N SER A 213 -7.87 -14.58 3.40
CA SER A 213 -8.90 -14.99 4.38
C SER A 213 -9.44 -13.82 5.21
N LYS A 214 -8.71 -12.69 5.24
CA LYS A 214 -9.06 -11.50 6.03
C LYS A 214 -9.72 -10.40 5.20
N ILE A 215 -9.73 -10.52 3.87
CA ILE A 215 -10.17 -9.46 2.97
C ILE A 215 -11.50 -9.85 2.34
N GLN A 216 -12.55 -9.08 2.65
CA GLN A 216 -13.85 -9.25 2.02
C GLN A 216 -13.89 -8.63 0.62
N ILE A 217 -14.72 -9.18 -0.27
CA ILE A 217 -14.90 -8.69 -1.65
C ILE A 217 -15.29 -7.21 -1.68
N CYS A 218 -16.21 -6.77 -0.82
CA CYS A 218 -16.60 -5.36 -0.76
C CYS A 218 -15.46 -4.45 -0.28
N ALA A 219 -14.53 -4.97 0.52
CA ALA A 219 -13.40 -4.22 1.02
C ALA A 219 -12.41 -3.88 -0.08
N VAL A 220 -12.31 -4.68 -1.15
CA VAL A 220 -11.44 -4.43 -2.32
C VAL A 220 -11.81 -3.13 -3.06
N GLY A 221 -13.10 -2.79 -3.09
CA GLY A 221 -13.61 -1.67 -3.85
C GLY A 221 -13.40 -1.85 -5.34
N PHE A 222 -13.91 -2.98 -5.84
CA PHE A 222 -13.99 -3.32 -7.25
C PHE A 222 -14.85 -2.32 -8.03
N ILE A 223 -14.53 -2.15 -9.31
CA ILE A 223 -15.33 -1.37 -10.26
C ILE A 223 -15.73 -2.31 -11.41
N THR A 224 -16.95 -2.19 -11.93
CA THR A 224 -17.41 -2.96 -13.09
C THR A 224 -16.42 -2.80 -14.25
N ARG A 225 -16.12 -3.91 -14.94
CA ARG A 225 -15.09 -4.03 -16.00
C ARG A 225 -13.64 -3.96 -15.54
N GLN A 226 -13.36 -3.77 -14.24
CA GLN A 226 -12.00 -3.92 -13.72
C GLN A 226 -11.50 -5.34 -14.01
N LYS A 227 -10.21 -5.44 -14.36
CA LYS A 227 -9.52 -6.69 -14.61
C LYS A 227 -8.34 -6.85 -13.67
N PHE A 228 -8.10 -8.08 -13.25
CA PHE A 228 -6.98 -8.48 -12.41
C PHE A 228 -6.63 -9.94 -12.69
N LEU A 229 -5.46 -10.39 -12.23
CA LEU A 229 -5.01 -11.75 -12.43
C LEU A 229 -5.20 -12.58 -11.17
N TYR A 230 -5.44 -13.87 -11.36
CA TYR A 230 -5.35 -14.89 -10.32
C TYR A 230 -4.34 -15.93 -10.78
N ILE A 231 -3.32 -16.19 -9.97
CA ILE A 231 -2.36 -17.27 -10.17
C ILE A 231 -2.63 -18.33 -9.12
N TYR A 232 -2.82 -19.55 -9.57
CA TYR A 232 -2.82 -20.75 -8.74
C TYR A 232 -1.57 -21.57 -9.05
N ASP A 233 -1.00 -22.20 -8.03
CA ASP A 233 0.25 -22.94 -8.10
C ASP A 233 1.43 -22.06 -8.55
N TYR A 234 2.29 -21.69 -7.60
CA TYR A 234 3.45 -20.85 -7.89
C TYR A 234 4.53 -21.55 -8.74
N GLY A 235 4.49 -22.88 -8.87
CA GLY A 235 5.38 -23.64 -9.75
C GLY A 235 4.89 -23.63 -11.19
N ASP A 236 3.65 -24.07 -11.40
CA ASP A 236 3.07 -24.23 -12.76
C ASP A 236 2.38 -22.95 -13.28
N GLU A 237 2.15 -21.97 -12.42
CA GLU A 237 1.55 -20.67 -12.70
C GLU A 237 0.23 -20.71 -13.48
N TRP A 238 -0.74 -21.51 -13.03
CA TRP A 238 -2.09 -21.49 -13.58
C TRP A 238 -2.68 -20.08 -13.52
N THR A 239 -2.75 -19.42 -14.67
CA THR A 239 -3.06 -17.98 -14.75
C THR A 239 -4.45 -17.77 -15.29
N PHE A 240 -5.28 -17.09 -14.51
CA PHE A 240 -6.64 -16.73 -14.87
C PHE A 240 -6.78 -15.20 -14.94
N LEU A 241 -7.42 -14.73 -16.01
CA LEU A 241 -7.87 -13.35 -16.09
C LEU A 241 -9.26 -13.24 -15.46
N ILE A 242 -9.40 -12.38 -14.47
CA ILE A 242 -10.68 -12.09 -13.82
C ILE A 242 -11.18 -10.73 -14.27
N GLU A 243 -12.45 -10.65 -14.68
CA GLU A 243 -13.16 -9.41 -14.97
C GLU A 243 -14.36 -9.27 -14.03
N VAL A 244 -14.55 -8.09 -13.45
CA VAL A 244 -15.77 -7.74 -12.70
C VAL A 244 -16.92 -7.56 -13.70
N ASP A 245 -17.81 -8.55 -13.79
CA ASP A 245 -18.91 -8.58 -14.77
C ASP A 245 -20.08 -7.69 -14.33
N ASP A 246 -20.47 -7.79 -13.04
CA ASP A 246 -21.59 -7.03 -12.47
C ASP A 246 -21.42 -6.78 -10.95
N ILE A 247 -21.93 -5.65 -10.49
CA ILE A 247 -22.05 -5.30 -9.05
C ILE A 247 -23.48 -4.82 -8.84
N ASN A 248 -24.26 -5.58 -8.05
CA ASN A 248 -25.65 -5.27 -7.76
C ASN A 248 -25.85 -5.01 -6.28
N GLU A 249 -25.96 -3.73 -5.92
CA GLU A 249 -26.06 -3.25 -4.53
C GLU A 249 -27.39 -3.60 -3.86
N ASN A 250 -28.44 -3.85 -4.67
CA ASN A 250 -29.80 -4.09 -4.18
C ASN A 250 -30.18 -5.58 -4.19
N ALA A 251 -29.25 -6.47 -4.55
CA ALA A 251 -29.51 -7.89 -4.60
C ALA A 251 -29.60 -8.50 -3.19
N GLU A 252 -30.45 -9.52 -3.05
CA GLU A 252 -30.51 -10.32 -1.82
C GLU A 252 -29.15 -10.98 -1.53
N GLN A 253 -28.77 -10.99 -0.25
CA GLN A 253 -27.57 -11.67 0.21
C GLN A 253 -27.69 -13.18 -0.03
N ILE A 254 -26.61 -13.76 -0.55
CA ILE A 254 -26.47 -15.20 -0.72
C ILE A 254 -25.58 -15.75 0.39
N LEU A 255 -25.89 -16.95 0.87
CA LEU A 255 -25.14 -17.59 1.95
C LEU A 255 -23.82 -18.22 1.48
N ASN A 256 -23.81 -18.77 0.27
CA ASN A 256 -22.64 -19.44 -0.31
C ASN A 256 -22.39 -18.88 -1.71
N PRO A 257 -21.12 -18.76 -2.13
CA PRO A 257 -20.80 -18.42 -3.50
C PRO A 257 -21.19 -19.58 -4.43
N TYR A 258 -21.50 -19.27 -5.69
CA TYR A 258 -21.87 -20.30 -6.67
C TYR A 258 -21.42 -19.96 -8.10
N VAL A 259 -21.31 -21.00 -8.93
CA VAL A 259 -21.04 -20.89 -10.36
C VAL A 259 -22.37 -20.58 -11.07
N GLN A 260 -22.48 -19.37 -11.63
CA GLN A 260 -23.66 -18.93 -12.38
C GLN A 260 -23.66 -19.46 -13.82
N GLU A 261 -22.49 -19.50 -14.46
CA GLU A 261 -22.37 -19.93 -15.86
C GLU A 261 -21.02 -20.60 -16.11
N THR A 262 -21.02 -21.63 -16.95
CA THR A 262 -19.84 -22.42 -17.31
C THR A 262 -19.70 -22.47 -18.82
N ARG A 263 -18.48 -22.24 -19.32
CA ARG A 263 -18.14 -22.46 -20.72
C ARG A 263 -16.79 -23.16 -20.87
N GLY A 264 -16.77 -24.19 -21.71
CA GLY A 264 -15.59 -25.01 -21.97
C GLY A 264 -15.33 -26.02 -20.86
N GLU A 265 -14.86 -27.21 -21.25
CA GLU A 265 -14.36 -28.24 -20.35
C GLU A 265 -13.21 -27.68 -19.50
N ALA A 266 -13.16 -28.07 -18.23
CA ALA A 266 -11.98 -27.79 -17.40
C ALA A 266 -10.76 -28.54 -17.97
N PRO A 267 -9.55 -27.96 -17.95
CA PRO A 267 -8.36 -28.69 -18.32
C PRO A 267 -8.02 -29.73 -17.26
N GLU A 268 -7.25 -30.75 -17.64
CA GLU A 268 -6.52 -31.58 -16.68
C GLU A 268 -5.49 -30.71 -15.95
N GLN A 269 -5.47 -30.78 -14.61
CA GLN A 269 -4.62 -29.93 -13.79
C GLN A 269 -3.14 -30.32 -13.88
N TYR A 270 -2.82 -31.60 -13.76
CA TYR A 270 -1.47 -32.11 -13.93
C TYR A 270 -1.54 -33.36 -14.79
N SER A 271 -0.71 -33.43 -15.82
CA SER A 271 -0.55 -34.66 -16.58
C SER A 271 0.20 -35.69 -15.72
N ASP A 272 -0.28 -36.93 -15.70
CA ASP A 272 0.41 -38.08 -15.09
C ASP A 272 1.74 -38.41 -15.81
N PHE A 273 2.78 -37.59 -15.68
CA PHE A 273 4.13 -37.91 -16.14
C PHE A 273 5.07 -38.11 -14.95
N TYR A 274 5.29 -39.39 -14.63
CA TYR A 274 6.44 -39.91 -13.88
C TYR A 274 7.70 -39.94 -14.74
#